data_AF-A0A8J5CZ07-F1
#
_entry.id   AF-A0A8J5CZ07-F1
#
_cell.length_a   1.000
_cell.length_b   1.000
_cell.length_c   1.000
_cell.angle_alpha   90.00
_cell.angle_beta   90.00
_cell.angle_gamma   90.00
#
_symmetry.space_group_name_H-M   'P 1'
#
loop_
_entity.id
_entity.type
_entity.pdbx_description
1 polymer ?
#
loop_
_entity_poly.entity_id
_entity_poly.type
_entity_poly.pdbx_seq_one_letter_code
_entity_poly.pdbx_strand_id
1 'polypeptide(L)'
;MDLPENKANLTKFLSDQMMLEAKKSRPTCELITAGGFDKETKVASSQGSDVEQLQSSQEEADIRIILHAKAAYMDGYERIIVSCRDTDVLVLLTHFAGQLSGSLWMRTGTRQERRYEAVYDIQLTPTMQRNILVYHVVTGCDTVSQPSGHGKKTTWKVFQQHGVLLDDLGRGTLSESTIRSVEEFFCRIFSPASDETNVNNVRYRMFQKGTKDQERLPPSRKCLEEHIKRGNHQAQVWFQADVPIPEFESPIGSGWYEDATRRLHPHVSVDDPLPNEFTDIICCKCKNCATSRYSCRAKNLKCIAACTCNNAVCHNPYSVAIEMDTE
;
A
#
# COMPACT_ATOMS: atom_id res chain seq x y z
N MET A 1 -19.61 6.22 6.56
CA MET A 1 -19.44 7.68 6.79
C MET A 1 -20.57 8.36 6.03
N ASP A 2 -21.39 9.24 6.61
CA ASP A 2 -22.58 9.73 5.87
C ASP A 2 -22.15 10.52 4.63
N LEU A 3 -22.52 10.02 3.44
CA LEU A 3 -22.34 10.71 2.17
C LEU A 3 -22.99 12.11 2.26
N PRO A 4 -22.32 13.18 1.79
CA PRO A 4 -22.96 14.49 1.68
C PRO A 4 -24.30 14.36 0.97
N GLU A 5 -25.35 14.98 1.51
CA GLU A 5 -26.75 14.78 1.09
C GLU A 5 -26.94 14.89 -0.43
N ASN A 6 -26.28 15.86 -1.08
CA ASN A 6 -26.31 16.03 -2.53
C ASN A 6 -25.72 14.84 -3.30
N LYS A 7 -24.64 14.23 -2.80
CA LYS A 7 -24.04 13.04 -3.40
C LYS A 7 -24.96 11.84 -3.21
N ALA A 8 -25.47 11.61 -1.99
CA ALA A 8 -26.40 10.52 -1.71
C ALA A 8 -27.65 10.60 -2.60
N ASN A 9 -28.25 11.78 -2.72
CA ASN A 9 -29.39 12.05 -3.58
C ASN A 9 -29.09 11.82 -5.06
N LEU A 10 -27.92 12.25 -5.53
CA LEU A 10 -27.50 12.02 -6.92
C LEU A 10 -27.31 10.53 -7.21
N THR A 11 -26.62 9.79 -6.34
CA THR A 11 -26.39 8.36 -6.54
C THR A 11 -27.71 7.60 -6.56
N LYS A 12 -28.62 7.90 -5.61
CA LYS A 12 -29.99 7.38 -5.59
C LYS A 12 -30.74 7.64 -6.88
N PHE A 13 -30.77 8.89 -7.33
CA PHE A 13 -31.45 9.27 -8.55
C PHE A 13 -30.91 8.51 -9.75
N LEU A 14 -29.58 8.40 -9.88
CA LEU A 14 -28.95 7.66 -10.98
C LEU A 14 -29.31 6.18 -10.95
N SER A 15 -29.25 5.52 -9.79
CA SER A 15 -29.64 4.12 -9.64
C SER A 15 -31.11 3.91 -10.00
N ASP A 16 -32.03 4.72 -9.48
CA ASP A 16 -33.46 4.59 -9.77
C ASP A 16 -33.76 4.81 -11.27
N GLN A 17 -33.15 5.83 -11.89
CA GLN A 17 -33.34 6.11 -13.32
C GLN A 17 -32.75 5.01 -14.21
N MET A 18 -31.55 4.51 -13.90
CA MET A 18 -30.94 3.41 -14.64
C MET A 18 -31.81 2.15 -14.61
N MET A 19 -32.41 1.85 -13.46
CA MET A 19 -33.30 0.70 -13.29
C MET A 19 -34.61 0.87 -14.06
N LEU A 20 -35.19 2.08 -14.04
CA LEU A 20 -36.40 2.40 -14.79
C LEU A 20 -36.17 2.28 -16.30
N GLU A 21 -35.05 2.80 -16.81
CA GLU A 21 -34.71 2.74 -18.23
C GLU A 21 -34.33 1.33 -18.68
N ALA A 22 -33.65 0.54 -17.84
CA ALA A 22 -33.34 -0.86 -18.14
C ALA A 22 -34.61 -1.69 -18.32
N LYS A 23 -35.63 -1.49 -17.46
CA LYS A 23 -36.94 -2.15 -17.56
C LYS A 23 -37.66 -1.87 -18.88
N LYS A 24 -37.46 -0.69 -19.47
CA LYS A 24 -38.09 -0.29 -20.73
C LYS A 24 -37.34 -0.79 -21.98
N SER A 25 -36.02 -0.89 -21.91
CA SER A 25 -35.16 -0.89 -23.11
C SER A 25 -34.45 -2.21 -23.42
N ARG A 26 -34.33 -3.16 -22.47
CA ARG A 26 -33.49 -4.36 -22.65
C ARG A 26 -34.13 -5.65 -22.11
N PRO A 27 -35.08 -6.28 -22.82
CA PRO A 27 -35.71 -7.51 -22.35
C PRO A 27 -34.76 -8.72 -22.27
N THR A 28 -33.64 -8.70 -23.00
CA THR A 28 -32.66 -9.80 -23.02
C THR A 28 -31.45 -9.58 -22.12
N CYS A 29 -31.35 -8.43 -21.44
CA CYS A 29 -30.26 -8.15 -20.51
C CYS A 29 -30.83 -7.82 -19.15
N GLU A 30 -30.22 -8.34 -18.11
CA GLU A 30 -30.49 -7.92 -16.75
C GLU A 30 -29.50 -6.84 -16.34
N LEU A 31 -30.01 -5.75 -15.77
CA LEU A 31 -29.20 -4.74 -15.10
C LEU A 31 -29.32 -4.96 -13.59
N ILE A 32 -28.18 -5.12 -12.93
CA ILE A 32 -28.06 -5.13 -11.47
C ILE A 32 -27.36 -3.85 -11.03
N THR A 33 -27.88 -3.21 -9.99
CA THR A 33 -27.27 -2.02 -9.35
C THR A 33 -27.08 -2.28 -7.86
N ALA A 34 -26.00 -1.76 -7.29
CA ALA A 34 -25.62 -1.93 -5.88
C ALA A 34 -24.97 -0.64 -5.33
N GLY A 35 -25.14 -0.34 -4.04
CA GLY A 35 -24.43 0.76 -3.36
C GLY A 35 -24.96 2.17 -3.61
N GLY A 36 -25.86 2.35 -4.57
CA GLY A 36 -26.35 3.67 -4.99
C GLY A 36 -27.75 4.02 -4.51
N PHE A 37 -28.17 3.57 -3.33
CA PHE A 37 -29.53 3.81 -2.82
C PHE A 37 -29.52 4.42 -1.42
N ASP A 38 -30.71 4.71 -0.87
CA ASP A 38 -30.90 5.17 0.53
C ASP A 38 -30.20 4.27 1.57
N LYS A 39 -30.07 2.98 1.26
CA LYS A 39 -29.29 2.00 2.03
C LYS A 39 -28.12 1.55 1.18
N GLU A 40 -26.90 1.71 1.67
CA GLU A 40 -25.67 1.33 0.97
C GLU A 40 -25.62 -0.18 0.64
N THR A 41 -26.26 -1.02 1.44
CA THR A 41 -26.33 -2.46 1.20
C THR A 41 -27.34 -2.85 0.13
N LYS A 42 -28.23 -1.94 -0.28
CA LYS A 42 -29.32 -2.27 -1.20
C LYS A 42 -28.78 -2.60 -2.59
N VAL A 43 -29.43 -3.60 -3.18
CA VAL A 43 -29.24 -4.06 -4.55
C VAL A 43 -30.59 -4.15 -5.25
N ALA A 44 -30.59 -4.06 -6.58
CA ALA A 44 -31.81 -4.22 -7.36
C ALA A 44 -31.54 -4.82 -8.72
N SER A 45 -32.46 -5.67 -9.17
CA SER A 45 -32.52 -6.26 -10.52
C SER A 45 -33.58 -5.57 -11.39
N SER A 46 -33.24 -5.30 -12.66
CA SER A 46 -34.20 -4.75 -13.62
C SER A 46 -35.27 -5.77 -14.01
N GLN A 47 -35.02 -7.06 -13.82
CA GLN A 47 -35.95 -8.14 -14.12
C GLN A 47 -36.68 -8.66 -12.86
N GLY A 48 -36.32 -8.16 -11.67
CA GLY A 48 -36.90 -8.59 -10.42
C GLY A 48 -36.35 -9.93 -9.90
N SER A 49 -35.21 -10.37 -10.42
CA SER A 49 -34.48 -11.53 -9.91
C SER A 49 -34.08 -11.33 -8.45
N ASP A 50 -34.01 -12.44 -7.71
CA ASP A 50 -33.41 -12.46 -6.39
C ASP A 50 -31.88 -12.28 -6.52
N VAL A 51 -31.38 -11.20 -5.91
CA VAL A 51 -29.98 -10.78 -5.96
C VAL A 51 -29.46 -10.44 -4.57
N GLU A 52 -30.10 -10.95 -3.50
CA GLU A 52 -29.73 -10.66 -2.11
C GLU A 52 -28.27 -11.01 -1.79
N GLN A 53 -27.68 -12.00 -2.47
CA GLN A 53 -26.27 -12.38 -2.36
C GLN A 53 -25.29 -11.26 -2.74
N LEU A 54 -25.76 -10.22 -3.42
CA LEU A 54 -24.98 -9.06 -3.83
C LEU A 54 -25.08 -7.88 -2.84
N GLN A 55 -25.90 -8.00 -1.79
CA GLN A 55 -25.95 -7.00 -0.73
C GLN A 55 -24.61 -6.94 -0.02
N SER A 56 -23.99 -5.75 0.05
CA SER A 56 -22.66 -5.61 0.63
C SER A 56 -22.51 -4.40 1.52
N SER A 57 -21.79 -4.58 2.63
CA SER A 57 -21.38 -3.50 3.54
C SER A 57 -20.03 -2.87 3.17
N GLN A 58 -19.34 -3.38 2.15
CA GLN A 58 -18.12 -2.75 1.62
C GLN A 58 -18.45 -1.35 1.09
N GLU A 59 -17.75 -0.29 1.46
CA GLU A 59 -18.11 1.07 1.00
C GLU A 59 -17.71 1.31 -0.46
N GLU A 60 -16.53 0.82 -0.87
CA GLU A 60 -15.90 1.18 -2.13
C GLU A 60 -16.33 0.29 -3.32
N ALA A 61 -16.50 0.91 -4.48
CA ALA A 61 -17.02 0.24 -5.68
C ALA A 61 -16.00 -0.70 -6.34
N ASP A 62 -14.72 -0.40 -6.24
CA ASP A 62 -13.59 -1.21 -6.67
C ASP A 62 -13.51 -2.55 -5.93
N ILE A 63 -13.89 -2.58 -4.65
CA ILE A 63 -13.99 -3.80 -3.84
C ILE A 63 -15.26 -4.57 -4.21
N ARG A 64 -16.43 -3.90 -4.19
CA ARG A 64 -17.74 -4.54 -4.48
C ARG A 64 -17.76 -5.25 -5.83
N ILE A 65 -17.04 -4.75 -6.83
CA ILE A 65 -17.02 -5.34 -8.17
C ILE A 65 -16.52 -6.80 -8.18
N ILE A 66 -15.68 -7.18 -7.20
CA ILE A 66 -15.16 -8.53 -7.05
C ILE A 66 -16.27 -9.49 -6.63
N LEU A 67 -17.10 -9.11 -5.66
CA LEU A 67 -18.30 -9.86 -5.26
C LEU A 67 -19.23 -10.07 -6.46
N HIS A 68 -19.49 -9.03 -7.25
CA HIS A 68 -20.31 -9.13 -8.46
C HIS A 68 -19.72 -10.07 -9.51
N ALA A 69 -18.41 -10.00 -9.75
CA ALA A 69 -17.72 -10.91 -10.66
C ALA A 69 -17.83 -12.37 -10.17
N LYS A 70 -17.64 -12.61 -8.88
CA LYS A 70 -17.75 -13.95 -8.28
C LYS A 70 -19.18 -14.49 -8.38
N ALA A 71 -20.19 -13.68 -8.07
CA ALA A 71 -21.58 -14.09 -8.21
C ALA A 71 -21.93 -14.47 -9.67
N ALA A 72 -21.52 -13.64 -10.64
CA ALA A 72 -21.72 -13.97 -12.05
C ALA A 72 -21.02 -15.29 -12.44
N TYR A 73 -19.81 -15.53 -11.95
CA TYR A 73 -19.14 -16.81 -12.18
C TYR A 73 -19.94 -17.99 -11.60
N MET A 74 -20.44 -17.85 -10.37
CA MET A 74 -21.23 -18.87 -9.67
C MET A 74 -22.59 -19.14 -10.35
N ASP A 75 -23.18 -18.12 -10.97
CA ASP A 75 -24.41 -18.22 -11.78
C ASP A 75 -24.17 -18.87 -13.16
N GLY A 76 -22.93 -19.27 -13.46
CA GLY A 76 -22.57 -20.02 -14.67
C GLY A 76 -22.11 -19.14 -15.83
N TYR A 77 -21.86 -17.85 -15.63
CA TYR A 77 -21.34 -16.99 -16.68
C TYR A 77 -19.85 -17.30 -16.96
N GLU A 78 -19.59 -17.85 -18.15
CA GLU A 78 -18.24 -18.24 -18.57
C GLU A 78 -17.34 -17.05 -18.91
N ARG A 79 -17.88 -15.88 -19.24
CA ARG A 79 -17.09 -14.69 -19.60
C ARG A 79 -17.47 -13.52 -18.73
N ILE A 80 -16.47 -12.94 -18.08
CA ILE A 80 -16.62 -11.78 -17.20
C ILE A 80 -15.80 -10.64 -17.78
N ILE A 81 -16.45 -9.50 -18.00
CA ILE A 81 -15.80 -8.27 -18.47
C ILE A 81 -16.02 -7.19 -17.42
N VAL A 82 -14.96 -6.88 -16.68
CA VAL A 82 -14.97 -5.82 -15.69
C VAL A 82 -14.64 -4.50 -16.36
N SER A 83 -15.57 -3.55 -16.29
CA SER A 83 -15.37 -2.21 -16.83
C SER A 83 -14.97 -1.24 -15.73
N CYS A 84 -13.66 -1.08 -15.52
CA CYS A 84 -13.12 -0.07 -14.61
C CYS A 84 -11.91 0.63 -15.24
N ARG A 85 -11.65 1.89 -14.88
CA ARG A 85 -10.40 2.60 -15.23
C ARG A 85 -9.38 2.58 -14.11
N ASP A 86 -9.83 2.26 -12.91
CA ASP A 86 -8.99 2.22 -11.72
C ASP A 86 -8.07 1.00 -11.76
N THR A 87 -6.78 1.22 -11.51
CA THR A 87 -5.78 0.15 -11.46
C THR A 87 -5.95 -0.73 -10.22
N ASP A 88 -6.58 -0.25 -9.16
CA ASP A 88 -6.77 -1.03 -7.93
C ASP A 88 -7.68 -2.24 -8.18
N VAL A 89 -8.68 -2.07 -9.06
CA VAL A 89 -9.49 -3.18 -9.57
C VAL A 89 -8.65 -4.21 -10.33
N LEU A 90 -7.65 -3.82 -11.11
CA LEU A 90 -6.78 -4.78 -11.80
C LEU A 90 -6.00 -5.64 -10.81
N VAL A 91 -5.49 -5.04 -9.73
CA VAL A 91 -4.76 -5.76 -8.67
C VAL A 91 -5.69 -6.74 -7.95
N LEU A 92 -6.90 -6.31 -7.60
CA LEU A 92 -7.93 -7.16 -7.01
C LEU A 92 -8.30 -8.34 -7.93
N LEU A 93 -8.61 -8.07 -9.19
CA LEU A 93 -8.94 -9.11 -10.17
C LEU A 93 -7.78 -10.08 -10.39
N THR A 94 -6.54 -9.56 -10.37
CA THR A 94 -5.36 -10.42 -10.46
C THR A 94 -5.36 -11.39 -9.29
N HIS A 95 -5.48 -10.92 -8.05
CA HIS A 95 -5.50 -11.78 -6.86
C HIS A 95 -6.60 -12.86 -6.91
N PHE A 96 -7.84 -12.45 -7.23
CA PHE A 96 -9.01 -13.32 -7.25
C PHE A 96 -9.15 -14.14 -8.54
N ALA A 97 -8.26 -14.00 -9.53
CA ALA A 97 -8.40 -14.64 -10.84
C ALA A 97 -8.66 -16.16 -10.76
N GLY A 98 -8.00 -16.86 -9.84
CA GLY A 98 -8.19 -18.30 -9.64
C GLY A 98 -9.54 -18.71 -9.02
N GLN A 99 -10.30 -17.75 -8.51
CA GLN A 99 -11.65 -17.93 -7.94
C GLN A 99 -12.76 -17.39 -8.86
N LEU A 100 -12.37 -16.86 -10.02
CA LEU A 100 -13.26 -16.25 -11.01
C LEU A 100 -13.22 -17.05 -12.32
N SER A 101 -13.98 -16.58 -13.31
CA SER A 101 -14.00 -17.19 -14.65
C SER A 101 -12.61 -17.23 -15.30
N GLY A 102 -12.32 -18.33 -16.01
CA GLY A 102 -11.15 -18.46 -16.87
C GLY A 102 -11.14 -17.53 -18.09
N SER A 103 -12.25 -16.84 -18.38
CA SER A 103 -12.36 -15.77 -19.37
C SER A 103 -12.67 -14.44 -18.67
N LEU A 104 -11.72 -14.00 -17.83
CA LEU A 104 -11.76 -12.74 -17.09
C LEU A 104 -11.02 -11.61 -17.83
N TRP A 105 -11.73 -10.53 -18.13
CA TRP A 105 -11.21 -9.39 -18.87
C TRP A 105 -11.43 -8.09 -18.10
N MET A 106 -10.49 -7.15 -18.25
CA MET A 106 -10.68 -5.77 -17.82
C MET A 106 -10.76 -4.86 -19.04
N ARG A 107 -11.85 -4.10 -19.15
CA ARG A 107 -12.02 -3.12 -20.22
C ARG A 107 -11.29 -1.83 -19.86
N THR A 108 -10.30 -1.46 -20.67
CA THR A 108 -9.51 -0.24 -20.56
C THR A 108 -9.68 0.66 -21.79
N GLY A 109 -9.00 1.82 -21.81
CA GLY A 109 -8.98 2.73 -22.95
C GLY A 109 -10.13 3.74 -22.99
N THR A 110 -10.27 4.41 -24.14
CA THR A 110 -11.26 5.48 -24.34
C THR A 110 -12.52 4.96 -25.01
N ARG A 111 -13.53 5.82 -25.18
CA ARG A 111 -14.74 5.45 -25.94
C ARG A 111 -14.40 5.08 -27.39
N GLN A 112 -13.39 5.72 -27.97
CA GLN A 112 -12.96 5.54 -29.37
C GLN A 112 -12.01 4.35 -29.52
N GLU A 113 -11.11 4.15 -28.56
CA GLU A 113 -10.14 3.06 -28.53
C GLU A 113 -10.34 2.20 -27.29
N ARG A 114 -11.30 1.27 -27.39
CA ARG A 114 -11.59 0.30 -26.32
C ARG A 114 -10.57 -0.83 -26.40
N ARG A 115 -9.96 -1.14 -25.26
CA ARG A 115 -9.08 -2.29 -25.09
C ARG A 115 -9.68 -3.24 -24.05
N TYR A 116 -9.39 -4.52 -24.21
CA TYR A 116 -9.79 -5.57 -23.28
C TYR A 116 -8.53 -6.32 -22.90
N GLU A 117 -8.05 -6.07 -21.69
CA GLU A 117 -6.86 -6.72 -21.16
C GLU A 117 -7.29 -8.06 -20.54
N ALA A 118 -6.69 -9.15 -20.98
CA ALA A 118 -6.94 -10.48 -20.44
C ALA A 118 -6.26 -10.60 -19.07
N VAL A 119 -7.07 -10.62 -18.00
CA VAL A 119 -6.52 -10.74 -16.63
C VAL A 119 -5.93 -12.13 -16.42
N TYR A 120 -6.53 -13.15 -17.03
CA TYR A 120 -6.06 -14.54 -16.95
C TYR A 120 -4.70 -14.78 -17.63
N ASP A 121 -4.23 -13.86 -18.48
CA ASP A 121 -2.91 -13.95 -19.13
C ASP A 121 -1.78 -13.38 -18.25
N ILE A 122 -2.11 -12.75 -17.12
CA ILE A 122 -1.12 -12.21 -16.18
C ILE A 122 -0.43 -13.36 -15.45
N GLN A 123 0.81 -13.64 -15.84
CA GLN A 123 1.61 -14.70 -15.24
C GLN A 123 2.36 -14.20 -14.00
N LEU A 124 1.92 -14.62 -12.82
CA LEU A 124 2.61 -14.41 -11.54
C LEU A 124 3.06 -15.75 -10.96
N THR A 125 4.17 -15.75 -10.22
CA THR A 125 4.52 -16.93 -9.40
C THR A 125 3.46 -17.12 -8.30
N PRO A 126 3.28 -18.33 -7.75
CA PRO A 126 2.31 -18.56 -6.68
C PRO A 126 2.47 -17.60 -5.48
N THR A 127 3.71 -17.30 -5.11
CA THR A 127 4.02 -16.31 -4.05
C THR A 127 3.60 -14.90 -4.44
N MET A 128 3.90 -14.46 -5.66
CA MET A 128 3.51 -13.14 -6.14
C MET A 128 1.98 -13.00 -6.23
N GLN A 129 1.31 -14.02 -6.75
CA GLN A 129 -0.15 -14.08 -6.84
C GLN A 129 -0.80 -13.95 -5.45
N ARG A 130 -0.28 -14.70 -4.48
CA ARG A 130 -0.74 -14.67 -3.08
C ARG A 130 -0.57 -13.30 -2.45
N ASN A 131 0.52 -12.59 -2.80
CA ASN A 131 0.94 -11.36 -2.11
C ASN A 131 0.78 -10.08 -2.93
N ILE A 132 0.12 -10.12 -4.10
CA ILE A 132 0.00 -8.95 -4.97
C ILE A 132 -0.78 -7.80 -4.30
N LEU A 133 -1.79 -8.13 -3.48
CA LEU A 133 -2.57 -7.14 -2.72
C LEU A 133 -1.72 -6.47 -1.65
N VAL A 134 -1.06 -7.25 -0.78
CA VAL A 134 -0.21 -6.70 0.28
C VAL A 134 0.95 -5.90 -0.29
N TYR A 135 1.54 -6.34 -1.41
CA TYR A 135 2.54 -5.59 -2.15
C TYR A 135 2.00 -4.24 -2.65
N HIS A 136 0.82 -4.22 -3.25
CA HIS A 136 0.16 -3.00 -3.71
C HIS A 136 -0.03 -2.02 -2.55
N VAL A 137 -0.52 -2.52 -1.40
CA VAL A 137 -0.71 -1.73 -0.17
C VAL A 137 0.60 -1.13 0.35
N VAL A 138 1.63 -1.94 0.62
CA VAL A 138 2.87 -1.43 1.25
C VAL A 138 3.73 -0.58 0.30
N THR A 139 3.49 -0.67 -1.01
CA THR A 139 4.11 0.21 -2.01
C THR A 139 3.22 1.37 -2.41
N GLY A 140 2.13 1.58 -1.68
CA GLY A 140 1.27 2.75 -1.71
C GLY A 140 -0.09 2.52 -2.38
N CYS A 141 -1.17 2.89 -1.71
CA CYS A 141 -2.52 2.98 -2.27
C CYS A 141 -3.19 4.24 -1.71
N ASP A 142 -4.50 4.38 -1.85
CA ASP A 142 -5.23 5.56 -1.36
C ASP A 142 -5.12 5.76 0.16
N THR A 143 -5.02 4.68 0.93
CA THR A 143 -4.99 4.71 2.40
C THR A 143 -3.60 4.53 3.01
N VAL A 144 -2.61 4.10 2.21
CA VAL A 144 -1.25 3.78 2.66
C VAL A 144 -0.23 4.48 1.77
N SER A 145 0.70 5.22 2.37
CA SER A 145 1.72 5.97 1.63
C SER A 145 2.73 5.06 0.93
N GLN A 146 3.20 5.40 -0.27
CA GLN A 146 4.36 4.71 -0.86
C GLN A 146 5.67 5.04 -0.13
N PRO A 147 6.70 4.17 -0.17
CA PRO A 147 8.06 4.54 0.24
C PRO A 147 8.60 5.65 -0.66
N SER A 148 9.13 6.70 -0.05
CA SER A 148 9.60 7.89 -0.79
C SER A 148 10.69 7.54 -1.80
N GLY A 149 10.55 8.04 -3.03
CA GLY A 149 11.44 7.71 -4.15
C GLY A 149 11.27 6.31 -4.74
N HIS A 150 10.37 5.49 -4.17
CA HIS A 150 10.18 4.09 -4.54
C HIS A 150 8.72 3.79 -4.88
N GLY A 151 8.37 3.90 -6.17
CA GLY A 151 7.07 3.45 -6.68
C GLY A 151 7.09 1.97 -7.08
N LYS A 152 5.91 1.40 -7.35
CA LYS A 152 5.71 -0.01 -7.77
C LYS A 152 6.65 -0.51 -8.85
N LYS A 153 6.94 0.33 -9.86
CA LYS A 153 7.89 -0.04 -10.93
C LYS A 153 9.29 -0.30 -10.39
N THR A 154 9.74 0.50 -9.43
CA THR A 154 11.09 0.40 -8.84
C THR A 154 11.21 -0.72 -7.82
N THR A 155 10.11 -1.03 -7.12
CA THR A 155 10.06 -2.09 -6.10
C THR A 155 9.71 -3.47 -6.69
N TRP A 156 9.26 -3.54 -7.94
CA TRP A 156 8.81 -4.79 -8.57
C TRP A 156 9.86 -5.91 -8.53
N LYS A 157 11.13 -5.59 -8.81
CA LYS A 157 12.21 -6.60 -8.77
C LYS A 157 12.41 -7.16 -7.37
N VAL A 158 12.29 -6.32 -6.34
CA VAL A 158 12.35 -6.73 -4.94
C VAL A 158 11.18 -7.64 -4.62
N PHE A 159 9.98 -7.32 -5.09
CA PHE A 159 8.81 -8.19 -4.94
C PHE A 159 8.97 -9.54 -5.63
N GLN A 160 9.53 -9.58 -6.84
CA GLN A 160 9.80 -10.84 -7.54
C GLN A 160 10.75 -11.76 -6.76
N GLN A 161 11.74 -11.19 -6.06
CA GLN A 161 12.79 -11.94 -5.36
C GLN A 161 12.42 -12.25 -3.89
N HIS A 162 11.73 -11.32 -3.24
CA HIS A 162 11.50 -11.32 -1.79
C HIS A 162 10.02 -11.21 -1.42
N GLY A 163 9.10 -11.49 -2.36
CA GLY A 163 7.66 -11.40 -2.11
C GLY A 163 7.16 -12.29 -0.96
N VAL A 164 7.90 -13.36 -0.63
CA VAL A 164 7.60 -14.24 0.53
C VAL A 164 7.65 -13.52 1.88
N LEU A 165 8.41 -12.42 1.98
CA LEU A 165 8.47 -11.60 3.20
C LEU A 165 7.14 -10.91 3.53
N LEU A 166 6.18 -10.92 2.61
CA LEU A 166 4.86 -10.34 2.77
C LEU A 166 3.76 -11.39 3.06
N ASP A 167 4.11 -12.68 3.17
CA ASP A 167 3.13 -13.79 3.22
C ASP A 167 2.07 -13.61 4.31
N ASP A 168 2.46 -13.17 5.51
CA ASP A 168 1.58 -13.09 6.67
C ASP A 168 0.86 -11.73 6.81
N LEU A 169 1.24 -10.72 6.03
CA LEU A 169 0.65 -9.39 6.17
C LEU A 169 -0.84 -9.43 5.77
N GLY A 170 -1.70 -8.86 6.62
CA GLY A 170 -3.15 -8.86 6.40
C GLY A 170 -3.84 -10.20 6.66
N ARG A 171 -3.14 -11.23 7.13
CA ARG A 171 -3.70 -12.58 7.39
C ARG A 171 -3.92 -12.83 8.89
N GLY A 172 -4.75 -12.01 9.49
CA GLY A 172 -5.07 -12.05 10.93
C GLY A 172 -4.34 -10.96 11.72
N THR A 173 -4.15 -11.19 13.02
CA THR A 173 -3.54 -10.22 13.94
C THR A 173 -2.08 -9.96 13.58
N LEU A 174 -1.70 -8.68 13.51
CA LEU A 174 -0.35 -8.28 13.18
C LEU A 174 0.64 -8.71 14.29
N SER A 175 1.59 -9.56 13.94
CA SER A 175 2.63 -10.05 14.85
C SER A 175 3.95 -9.29 14.67
N GLU A 176 4.79 -9.29 15.70
CA GLU A 176 6.14 -8.72 15.63
C GLU A 176 7.01 -9.44 14.58
N SER A 177 6.82 -10.75 14.36
CA SER A 177 7.49 -11.47 13.27
C SER A 177 7.08 -10.95 11.89
N THR A 178 5.79 -10.70 11.68
CA THR A 178 5.27 -10.11 10.43
C THR A 178 5.86 -8.71 10.23
N ILE A 179 5.92 -7.88 11.28
CA ILE A 179 6.54 -6.55 11.22
C ILE A 179 8.00 -6.65 10.77
N ARG A 180 8.79 -7.56 11.36
CA ARG A 180 10.20 -7.78 10.99
C ARG A 180 10.37 -8.28 9.56
N SER A 181 9.50 -9.18 9.09
CA SER A 181 9.55 -9.64 7.69
C SER A 181 9.26 -8.52 6.70
N VAL A 182 8.26 -7.67 6.98
CA VAL A 182 7.98 -6.50 6.13
C VAL A 182 9.09 -5.44 6.27
N GLU A 183 9.70 -5.27 7.45
CA GLU A 183 10.87 -4.41 7.63
C GLU A 183 12.05 -4.87 6.76
N GLU A 184 12.32 -6.18 6.71
CA GLU A 184 13.33 -6.73 5.80
C GLU A 184 12.98 -6.41 4.34
N PHE A 185 11.71 -6.54 3.93
CA PHE A 185 11.28 -6.18 2.58
C PHE A 185 11.62 -4.71 2.25
N PHE A 186 11.39 -3.79 3.19
CA PHE A 186 11.78 -2.38 3.04
C PHE A 186 13.31 -2.22 3.00
N CYS A 187 14.07 -2.96 3.80
CA CYS A 187 15.53 -2.95 3.71
C CYS A 187 16.02 -3.36 2.32
N ARG A 188 15.40 -4.36 1.68
CA ARG A 188 15.71 -4.77 0.30
C ARG A 188 15.31 -3.70 -0.73
N ILE A 189 14.28 -2.89 -0.48
CA ILE A 189 13.92 -1.74 -1.34
C ILE A 189 15.02 -0.68 -1.34
N PHE A 190 15.46 -0.27 -0.16
CA PHE A 190 16.41 0.84 -0.01
C PHE A 190 17.88 0.40 -0.15
N SER A 191 18.19 -0.86 0.11
CA SER A 191 19.54 -1.43 0.00
C SER A 191 19.53 -2.84 -0.64
N PRO A 192 19.21 -2.95 -1.95
CA PRO A 192 19.01 -4.25 -2.61
C PRO A 192 20.21 -5.20 -2.58
N ALA A 193 21.43 -4.67 -2.41
CA ALA A 193 22.67 -5.44 -2.36
C ALA A 193 23.11 -5.80 -0.93
N SER A 194 22.35 -5.44 0.09
CA SER A 194 22.65 -5.69 1.50
C SER A 194 21.75 -6.80 2.05
N ASP A 195 22.29 -7.60 2.98
CA ASP A 195 21.53 -8.54 3.82
C ASP A 195 21.12 -7.93 5.16
N GLU A 196 21.01 -6.61 5.22
CA GLU A 196 20.55 -5.94 6.43
C GLU A 196 19.04 -6.06 6.50
N THR A 197 18.53 -6.32 7.70
CA THR A 197 17.10 -6.47 7.97
C THR A 197 16.55 -5.39 8.89
N ASN A 198 17.41 -4.56 9.50
CA ASN A 198 17.00 -3.43 10.32
C ASN A 198 16.98 -2.12 9.50
N VAL A 199 15.82 -1.47 9.41
CA VAL A 199 15.64 -0.28 8.57
C VAL A 199 16.41 0.93 9.10
N ASN A 200 16.62 1.04 10.41
CA ASN A 200 17.42 2.10 11.01
C ASN A 200 18.91 1.97 10.63
N ASN A 201 19.43 0.74 10.56
CA ASN A 201 20.80 0.49 10.09
C ASN A 201 20.96 0.84 8.60
N VAL A 202 19.96 0.52 7.76
CA VAL A 202 19.94 0.95 6.36
C VAL A 202 19.92 2.48 6.28
N ARG A 203 19.03 3.12 7.06
CA ARG A 203 18.89 4.57 7.13
C ARG A 203 20.19 5.26 7.52
N TYR A 204 20.85 4.74 8.56
CA TYR A 204 22.15 5.24 9.02
C TYR A 204 23.24 5.08 7.96
N ARG A 205 23.35 3.90 7.33
CA ARG A 205 24.36 3.67 6.27
C ARG A 205 24.12 4.54 5.04
N MET A 206 22.87 4.81 4.67
CA MET A 206 22.55 5.73 3.57
C MET A 206 22.90 7.18 3.92
N PHE A 207 22.61 7.61 5.15
CA PHE A 207 23.04 8.91 5.65
C PHE A 207 24.58 9.03 5.64
N GLN A 208 25.27 8.00 6.12
CA GLN A 208 26.73 7.89 6.08
C GLN A 208 27.33 7.90 4.66
N LYS A 209 26.57 7.51 3.62
CA LYS A 209 27.03 7.60 2.22
C LYS A 209 26.76 8.97 1.58
N GLY A 210 26.26 9.93 2.36
CA GLY A 210 26.05 11.30 1.92
C GLY A 210 24.70 11.55 1.27
N THR A 211 23.68 10.73 1.53
CA THR A 211 22.30 11.06 1.18
C THR A 211 21.86 12.28 1.98
N LYS A 212 21.84 13.45 1.32
CA LYS A 212 21.52 14.75 1.95
C LYS A 212 20.02 15.05 2.01
N ASP A 213 19.28 14.43 1.10
CA ASP A 213 17.83 14.56 1.03
C ASP A 213 17.22 13.58 2.04
N GLN A 214 16.70 14.11 3.15
CA GLN A 214 16.11 13.29 4.21
C GLN A 214 14.90 12.50 3.72
N GLU A 215 14.20 12.97 2.69
CA GLU A 215 13.07 12.27 2.10
C GLU A 215 13.50 11.03 1.32
N ARG A 216 14.77 10.92 0.91
CA ARG A 216 15.32 9.73 0.23
C ARG A 216 15.86 8.67 1.18
N LEU A 217 15.86 8.96 2.48
CA LEU A 217 16.22 7.98 3.48
C LEU A 217 15.04 7.02 3.72
N PRO A 218 15.30 5.74 4.06
CA PRO A 218 14.28 4.83 4.55
C PRO A 218 13.54 5.43 5.74
N PRO A 219 12.27 5.09 5.99
CA PRO A 219 11.57 5.50 7.22
C PRO A 219 12.33 5.04 8.47
N SER A 220 12.13 5.71 9.61
CA SER A 220 12.53 5.12 10.90
C SER A 220 11.72 3.85 11.15
N ARG A 221 12.23 2.95 12.00
CA ARG A 221 11.51 1.73 12.38
C ARG A 221 10.09 2.03 12.88
N LYS A 222 9.91 3.03 13.76
CA LYS A 222 8.57 3.36 14.29
C LYS A 222 7.63 3.92 13.22
N CYS A 223 8.12 4.78 12.34
CA CYS A 223 7.34 5.25 11.19
C CYS A 223 6.94 4.09 10.28
N LEU A 224 7.84 3.12 10.09
CA LEU A 224 7.56 1.92 9.32
C LEU A 224 6.55 1.01 10.00
N GLU A 225 6.62 0.83 11.32
CA GLU A 225 5.63 0.07 12.10
C GLU A 225 4.22 0.65 11.93
N GLU A 226 4.06 1.98 12.01
CA GLU A 226 2.77 2.63 11.75
C GLU A 226 2.30 2.44 10.29
N HIS A 227 3.22 2.46 9.33
CA HIS A 227 2.91 2.15 7.93
C HIS A 227 2.47 0.68 7.77
N ILE A 228 3.12 -0.28 8.44
CA ILE A 228 2.79 -1.71 8.39
C ILE A 228 1.44 -1.97 9.04
N LYS A 229 1.11 -1.34 10.17
CA LYS A 229 -0.21 -1.44 10.81
C LYS A 229 -1.32 -1.03 9.85
N ARG A 230 -1.13 0.11 9.17
CA ARG A 230 -2.08 0.57 8.15
C ARG A 230 -2.19 -0.42 6.99
N GLY A 231 -1.04 -0.92 6.53
CA GLY A 231 -1.00 -1.88 5.46
C GLY A 231 -1.69 -3.21 5.79
N ASN A 232 -1.54 -3.68 7.03
CA ASN A 232 -2.19 -4.88 7.52
C ASN A 232 -3.71 -4.74 7.49
N HIS A 233 -4.24 -3.63 8.01
CA HIS A 233 -5.68 -3.36 8.02
C HIS A 233 -6.25 -3.24 6.59
N GLN A 234 -5.61 -2.46 5.71
CA GLN A 234 -6.08 -2.33 4.33
C GLN A 234 -6.07 -3.68 3.59
N ALA A 235 -5.04 -4.50 3.80
CA ALA A 235 -4.97 -5.82 3.20
C ALA A 235 -6.08 -6.76 3.72
N GLN A 236 -6.41 -6.71 5.01
CA GLN A 236 -7.53 -7.49 5.58
C GLN A 236 -8.87 -7.14 4.92
N VAL A 237 -9.11 -5.85 4.63
CA VAL A 237 -10.32 -5.39 3.93
C VAL A 237 -10.36 -5.97 2.51
N TRP A 238 -9.25 -5.87 1.77
CA TRP A 238 -9.17 -6.35 0.38
C TRP A 238 -9.17 -7.88 0.24
N PHE A 239 -8.63 -8.63 1.19
CA PHE A 239 -8.71 -10.10 1.18
C PHE A 239 -10.16 -10.61 1.33
N GLN A 240 -11.07 -9.77 1.82
CA GLN A 240 -12.49 -10.07 1.97
C GLN A 240 -13.36 -9.37 0.91
N ALA A 241 -12.78 -8.96 -0.23
CA ALA A 241 -13.51 -8.28 -1.30
C ALA A 241 -14.65 -9.11 -1.93
N ASP A 242 -14.57 -10.43 -1.79
CA ASP A 242 -15.57 -11.39 -2.27
C ASP A 242 -16.55 -11.84 -1.19
N VAL A 243 -16.45 -11.27 0.02
CA VAL A 243 -17.38 -11.50 1.14
C VAL A 243 -18.41 -10.37 1.14
N PRO A 244 -19.74 -10.67 1.12
CA PRO A 244 -20.76 -9.64 1.07
C PRO A 244 -20.72 -8.69 2.29
N ILE A 245 -20.68 -9.26 3.48
CA ILE A 245 -20.64 -8.53 4.76
C ILE A 245 -19.35 -8.97 5.47
N PRO A 246 -18.19 -8.40 5.10
CA PRO A 246 -16.92 -8.72 5.74
C PRO A 246 -16.92 -8.25 7.20
N GLU A 247 -16.17 -8.96 8.03
CA GLU A 247 -15.88 -8.54 9.40
C GLU A 247 -14.38 -8.23 9.50
N PHE A 248 -14.06 -7.00 9.88
CA PHE A 248 -12.71 -6.57 10.17
C PHE A 248 -12.72 -5.58 11.33
N GLU A 249 -11.60 -5.52 12.05
CA GLU A 249 -11.44 -4.63 13.19
C GLU A 249 -11.46 -3.16 12.75
N SER A 250 -11.71 -2.25 13.70
CA SER A 250 -11.65 -0.82 13.42
C SER A 250 -10.26 -0.41 12.91
N PRO A 251 -10.16 0.56 11.97
CA PRO A 251 -8.88 1.16 11.63
C PRO A 251 -8.23 1.90 12.82
N ILE A 252 -9.01 2.28 13.84
CA ILE A 252 -8.49 2.98 15.02
C ILE A 252 -7.53 2.05 15.78
N GLY A 253 -6.31 2.52 16.03
CA GLY A 253 -5.23 1.72 16.62
C GLY A 253 -4.41 0.93 15.60
N SER A 254 -4.89 0.79 14.36
CA SER A 254 -4.16 0.19 13.23
C SER A 254 -3.32 1.21 12.47
N GLY A 255 -2.72 2.16 13.18
CA GLY A 255 -1.94 3.26 12.60
C GLY A 255 -2.75 4.49 12.18
N TRP A 256 -4.02 4.55 12.62
CA TRP A 256 -4.87 5.74 12.60
C TRP A 256 -5.50 6.01 13.97
N TYR A 257 -5.87 7.26 14.21
CA TYR A 257 -6.75 7.69 15.29
C TYR A 257 -7.93 8.47 14.74
N GLU A 258 -9.03 8.46 15.50
CA GLU A 258 -10.22 9.26 15.19
C GLU A 258 -10.19 10.57 16.01
N ASP A 259 -10.44 11.70 15.34
CA ASP A 259 -10.60 12.98 16.03
C ASP A 259 -12.05 13.20 16.54
N ALA A 260 -12.27 14.30 17.27
CA ALA A 260 -13.60 14.64 17.80
C ALA A 260 -14.67 14.87 16.72
N THR A 261 -14.28 15.02 15.45
CA THR A 261 -15.18 15.19 14.30
C THR A 261 -15.42 13.88 13.55
N ARG A 262 -14.96 12.74 14.10
CA ARG A 262 -15.05 11.40 13.51
C ARG A 262 -14.27 11.23 12.22
N ARG A 263 -13.18 11.99 12.06
CA ARG A 263 -12.25 11.84 10.93
C ARG A 263 -11.03 11.04 11.36
N LEU A 264 -10.63 10.12 10.48
CA LEU A 264 -9.42 9.34 10.66
C LEU A 264 -8.19 10.15 10.25
N HIS A 265 -7.18 10.14 11.11
CA HIS A 265 -5.87 10.73 10.87
C HIS A 265 -4.79 9.68 11.06
N PRO A 266 -3.76 9.65 10.19
CA PRO A 266 -2.66 8.71 10.38
C PRO A 266 -1.89 9.06 11.65
N HIS A 267 -1.50 8.03 12.40
CA HIS A 267 -0.49 8.20 13.44
C HIS A 267 0.84 8.54 12.78
N VAL A 268 1.39 9.69 13.15
CA VAL A 268 2.72 10.13 12.77
C VAL A 268 3.63 9.89 13.98
N SER A 269 4.56 8.93 13.86
CA SER A 269 5.59 8.79 14.88
C SER A 269 6.51 10.00 14.83
N VAL A 270 6.67 10.67 15.97
CA VAL A 270 7.65 11.74 16.13
C VAL A 270 8.92 11.09 16.63
N ASP A 271 9.78 10.68 15.72
CA ASP A 271 11.17 10.36 16.03
C ASP A 271 12.05 11.55 15.65
N ASP A 272 13.12 11.76 16.40
CA ASP A 272 14.22 12.59 15.93
C ASP A 272 14.73 11.99 14.59
N PRO A 273 14.94 12.80 13.54
CA PRO A 273 15.29 12.30 12.21
C PRO A 273 16.57 11.47 12.19
N LEU A 274 17.40 11.61 13.22
CA LEU A 274 18.60 10.85 13.58
C LEU A 274 18.65 10.72 15.12
N PRO A 275 19.23 9.65 15.69
CA PRO A 275 19.46 9.57 17.14
C PRO A 275 20.11 10.83 17.73
N ASN A 276 19.79 11.17 18.98
CA ASN A 276 20.24 12.43 19.63
C ASN A 276 21.77 12.63 19.64
N GLU A 277 22.55 11.56 19.57
CA GLU A 277 24.01 11.58 19.43
C GLU A 277 24.49 12.18 18.09
N PHE A 278 23.57 12.45 17.17
CA PHE A 278 23.85 12.79 15.78
C PHE A 278 23.27 14.13 15.31
N THR A 279 22.59 14.88 16.18
CA THR A 279 22.08 16.24 15.90
C THR A 279 23.21 17.24 15.60
N ASP A 280 24.43 16.97 16.07
CA ASP A 280 25.63 17.76 15.80
C ASP A 280 26.53 17.20 14.68
N ILE A 281 26.04 16.28 13.83
CA ILE A 281 26.83 15.80 12.69
C ILE A 281 26.89 16.84 11.58
N ILE A 282 28.03 17.50 11.47
CA ILE A 282 28.43 18.21 10.25
C ILE A 282 29.26 17.27 9.37
N CYS A 283 28.70 16.81 8.25
CA CYS A 283 29.47 16.18 7.18
C CYS A 283 30.51 17.18 6.66
N CYS A 284 31.72 17.09 7.18
CA CYS A 284 32.76 18.03 6.85
C CYS A 284 33.28 17.75 5.43
N LYS A 285 33.56 18.81 4.66
CA LYS A 285 34.21 18.71 3.34
C LYS A 285 35.73 18.62 3.44
N CYS A 286 36.23 18.25 4.61
CA CYS A 286 37.64 18.32 4.95
C CYS A 286 38.37 17.11 4.38
N LYS A 287 39.59 17.30 3.88
CA LYS A 287 40.37 16.23 3.24
C LYS A 287 41.15 15.36 4.23
N ASN A 288 41.73 15.96 5.28
CA ASN A 288 42.53 15.23 6.28
C ASN A 288 42.24 15.60 7.74
N CYS A 289 41.44 16.65 8.00
CA CYS A 289 41.03 17.10 9.34
C CYS A 289 42.17 17.36 10.34
N ALA A 290 43.39 17.63 9.85
CA ALA A 290 44.60 17.69 10.68
C ALA A 290 44.80 19.01 11.45
N THR A 291 44.01 20.05 11.18
CA THR A 291 44.17 21.38 11.79
C THR A 291 42.82 22.01 12.13
N SER A 292 42.81 23.00 13.04
CA SER A 292 41.62 23.76 13.43
C SER A 292 41.06 24.67 12.32
N ARG A 293 41.65 24.68 11.12
CA ARG A 293 41.03 25.33 9.94
C ARG A 293 39.84 24.54 9.39
N TYR A 294 39.76 23.25 9.74
CA TYR A 294 38.67 22.39 9.33
C TYR A 294 37.50 22.52 10.31
N SER A 295 36.30 22.74 9.78
CA SER A 295 35.11 23.04 10.58
C SER A 295 34.75 21.96 11.59
N CYS A 296 35.03 20.69 11.29
CA CYS A 296 34.86 19.58 12.23
C CYS A 296 35.74 19.75 13.46
N ARG A 297 37.05 19.95 13.28
CA ARG A 297 38.02 20.09 14.38
C ARG A 297 37.86 21.41 15.12
N ALA A 298 37.54 22.50 14.42
CA ALA A 298 37.28 23.81 15.03
C ALA A 298 36.10 23.78 16.01
N LYS A 299 35.08 22.97 15.71
CA LYS A 299 33.88 22.80 16.53
C LYS A 299 33.92 21.58 17.45
N ASN A 300 35.07 20.90 17.54
CA ASN A 300 35.24 19.66 18.30
C ASN A 300 34.24 18.55 17.93
N LEU A 301 33.82 18.49 16.67
CA LEU A 301 32.86 17.52 16.15
C LEU A 301 33.57 16.29 15.60
N LYS A 302 32.99 15.10 15.82
CA LYS A 302 33.47 13.84 15.24
C LYS A 302 33.22 13.82 13.73
N CYS A 303 34.18 13.31 12.95
CA CYS A 303 33.93 13.04 11.53
C CYS A 303 33.28 11.67 11.37
N ILE A 304 32.24 11.60 10.54
CA ILE A 304 31.59 10.33 10.19
C ILE A 304 32.04 9.85 8.80
N ALA A 305 31.63 8.64 8.43
CA ALA A 305 31.91 8.08 7.10
C ALA A 305 31.39 8.96 5.94
N ALA A 306 30.36 9.79 6.16
CA ALA A 306 29.86 10.74 5.16
C ALA A 306 30.77 11.95 4.90
N CYS A 307 31.77 12.17 5.75
CA CYS A 307 32.73 13.26 5.56
C CYS A 307 33.63 12.97 4.35
N THR A 308 34.14 14.01 3.69
CA THR A 308 35.10 13.83 2.58
C THR A 308 36.39 13.10 2.99
N CYS A 309 36.79 13.19 4.27
CA CYS A 309 37.90 12.42 4.84
C CYS A 309 37.60 10.92 5.05
N ASN A 310 36.34 10.50 4.84
CA ASN A 310 35.82 9.13 4.90
C ASN A 310 36.13 8.34 6.21
N ASN A 311 36.39 9.05 7.32
CA ASN A 311 36.85 8.52 8.61
C ASN A 311 38.17 7.71 8.59
N ALA A 312 38.60 7.16 7.46
CA ALA A 312 39.81 6.35 7.30
C ALA A 312 41.11 7.17 7.17
N VAL A 313 41.02 8.41 6.65
CA VAL A 313 42.18 9.32 6.48
C VAL A 313 42.03 10.56 7.38
N CYS A 314 41.20 10.43 8.41
CA CYS A 314 40.80 11.53 9.28
C CYS A 314 41.79 11.68 10.44
N HIS A 315 42.51 12.80 10.48
CA HIS A 315 43.40 13.17 11.59
C HIS A 315 42.67 14.05 12.62
N ASN A 316 41.36 13.92 12.72
CA ASN A 316 40.58 14.62 13.74
C ASN A 316 40.68 13.82 15.04
N PRO A 317 41.25 14.39 16.12
CA PRO A 317 41.46 13.67 17.38
C PRO A 317 40.15 13.22 18.06
N TYR A 318 39.00 13.77 17.64
CA TYR A 318 37.69 13.41 18.17
C TYR A 318 37.04 12.20 17.46
N SER A 319 37.60 11.72 16.35
CA SER A 319 37.00 10.64 15.52
C SER A 319 37.41 9.23 15.97
N VAL A 320 37.11 8.83 17.20
CA VAL A 320 37.36 7.45 17.68
C VAL A 320 36.22 6.52 17.25
N ALA A 321 36.57 5.28 16.85
CA ALA A 321 35.66 4.26 16.36
C ALA A 321 34.55 3.94 17.36
N ILE A 322 33.30 3.88 16.88
CA ILE A 322 32.16 3.38 17.65
C ILE A 322 32.13 1.87 17.48
N GLU A 323 32.41 1.12 18.55
CA GLU A 323 31.96 -0.27 18.65
C GLU A 323 30.43 -0.22 18.83
N MET A 324 29.70 -0.92 17.96
CA MET A 324 28.24 -0.97 18.04
C MET A 324 27.87 -1.93 19.16
N ASP A 325 27.35 -1.41 20.27
CA ASP A 325 26.61 -2.23 21.22
C ASP A 325 25.40 -2.83 20.50
N THR A 326 25.30 -4.15 20.61
CA THR A 326 24.23 -4.96 20.03
C THR A 326 23.21 -5.23 21.13
N GLU A 327 22.21 -4.35 21.24
CA GLU A 327 20.95 -4.62 21.94
C GLU A 327 19.75 -4.17 21.09
#